data_AF-A0A2V6CXA7-F1
#
_entry.id   AF-A0A2V6CXA7-F1
#
_cell.length_a   1.000
_cell.length_b   1.000
_cell.length_c   1.000
_cell.angle_alpha   90.00
_cell.angle_beta   90.00
_cell.angle_gamma   90.00
#
_symmetry.space_group_name_H-M   'P 1'
#
loop_
_entity.id
_entity.type
_entity.pdbx_description
1 polymer ?
#
loop_
_entity_poly.entity_id
_entity_poly.type
_entity_poly.pdbx_seq_one_letter_code
_entity_poly.pdbx_strand_id
1 'polypeptide(L)' 'MSVDRHAPLRGFDPYGEVNVARRRLPHWQQPGAAYFITFRLADSLPQSRLRQWREERAIWLR' A
#
# COMPACT_ATOMS: atom_id res chain seq x y z
N MET A 1 28.43 -6.59 -5.44
CA MET A 1 27.59 -5.75 -4.56
C MET A 1 26.76 -6.71 -3.71
N SER A 2 27.06 -6.82 -2.42
CA SER A 2 26.29 -7.66 -1.50
C SER A 2 24.99 -6.94 -1.17
N VAL A 3 23.84 -7.53 -1.51
CA VAL A 3 22.55 -7.03 -1.05
C VAL A 3 22.35 -7.61 0.34
N ASP A 4 22.44 -6.75 1.35
CA ASP A 4 22.12 -7.12 2.72
C ASP A 4 20.62 -7.47 2.77
N ARG A 5 20.30 -8.74 3.02
CA ARG A 5 18.93 -9.26 2.90
C ARG A 5 18.09 -9.00 4.15
N HIS A 6 18.64 -8.30 5.13
CA HIS A 6 18.02 -8.07 6.42
C HIS A 6 17.75 -6.57 6.62
N ALA A 7 16.56 -6.13 6.21
CA ALA A 7 16.05 -4.81 6.55
C ALA A 7 15.17 -4.94 7.81
N PRO A 8 15.64 -4.49 9.00
CA PRO A 8 14.82 -4.57 10.20
C PRO A 8 13.62 -3.63 10.10
N LEU A 9 12.46 -4.06 10.63
CA LEU A 9 11.30 -3.17 10.80
C LEU A 9 11.66 -2.09 11.83
N ARG A 10 11.89 -0.85 11.37
CA ARG A 10 12.14 0.30 12.24
C ARG A 10 10.86 1.09 12.41
N GLY A 11 10.47 1.37 13.65
CA GLY A 11 9.37 2.27 13.95
C GLY A 11 9.72 3.74 13.64
N PHE A 12 8.72 4.61 13.70
CA PHE A 12 8.90 6.05 13.61
C PHE A 12 9.61 6.59 14.86
N ASP A 13 10.65 7.39 14.67
CA ASP A 13 11.35 8.13 15.72
C ASP A 13 10.83 9.59 15.76
N PRO A 14 10.14 10.01 16.83
CA PRO A 14 9.61 11.38 16.93
C PRO A 14 10.70 12.46 17.12
N TYR A 15 11.94 12.08 17.44
CA TYR A 15 13.05 13.01 17.64
C TYR A 15 14.05 13.00 16.46
N GLY A 16 13.89 12.08 15.51
CA GLY A 16 14.73 11.96 14.33
C GLY A 16 14.37 12.97 13.23
N GLU A 17 15.24 13.08 12.22
CA GLU A 17 14.97 13.92 11.06
C GLU A 17 13.76 13.40 10.28
N VAL A 18 12.82 14.31 9.98
CA VAL A 18 11.63 14.04 9.17
C VAL A 18 11.59 15.03 8.02
N ASN A 19 11.62 14.52 6.80
CA ASN A 19 11.37 15.31 5.60
C ASN A 19 9.86 15.38 5.35
N VAL A 20 9.31 16.60 5.31
CA VAL A 20 7.90 16.83 4.99
C VAL A 20 7.80 17.56 3.67
N ALA A 21 7.34 16.86 2.63
CA ALA A 21 7.01 17.45 1.34
C ALA A 21 5.49 17.68 1.24
N ARG A 22 5.07 18.55 0.31
CA ARG A 22 3.65 18.82 0.09
C ARG A 22 3.29 18.78 -1.39
N ARG A 23 2.23 18.04 -1.71
CA ARG A 23 1.49 18.17 -2.98
C ARG A 23 0.05 18.54 -2.66
N ARG A 24 -0.92 17.64 -2.90
CA ARG A 24 -2.31 17.82 -2.45
C ARG A 24 -2.44 17.57 -0.94
N LEU A 25 -1.65 16.66 -0.40
CA LEU A 25 -1.57 16.31 1.01
C LEU A 25 -0.10 16.37 1.47
N PRO A 26 0.17 16.46 2.78
CA PRO A 26 1.53 16.36 3.29
C PRO A 26 2.05 14.92 3.12
N HIS A 27 3.30 14.79 2.71
CA HIS A 27 4.03 13.54 2.57
C HIS A 27 5.16 13.55 3.59
N TRP A 28 5.10 12.64 4.57
CA TRP A 28 6.08 12.56 5.66
C TRP A 28 7.04 11.42 5.38
N GLN A 29 8.34 11.70 5.43
CA GLN A 29 9.40 10.74 5.17
C GLN A 29 10.50 10.83 6.23
N GLN A 30 10.68 9.77 7.00
CA GLN A 30 11.85 9.45 7.80
C GLN A 30 12.63 8.29 7.15
N PRO A 31 13.93 8.45 6.85
CA PRO A 31 14.78 7.40 6.28
C PRO A 31 14.78 6.12 7.13
N GLY A 32 14.53 4.98 6.48
CA GLY A 32 14.58 3.66 7.13
C GLY A 32 13.37 3.30 8.01
N ALA A 33 12.44 4.22 8.26
CA ALA A 33 11.20 3.91 8.97
C ALA A 33 10.27 3.03 8.11
N ALA A 34 9.56 2.11 8.76
CA ALA A 34 8.53 1.30 8.13
C ALA A 34 7.21 2.08 8.06
N TYR A 35 6.55 2.04 6.90
CA TYR A 35 5.25 2.70 6.68
C TYR A 35 4.16 1.65 6.53
N PHE A 36 3.03 1.90 7.19
CA PHE A 36 1.81 1.14 6.97
C PHE A 36 0.93 1.89 5.95
N ILE A 37 0.62 1.24 4.83
CA ILE A 37 -0.19 1.82 3.75
C ILE A 37 -1.43 0.96 3.54
N THR A 38 -2.61 1.56 3.61
CA THR A 38 -3.88 0.92 3.26
C THR A 38 -4.36 1.40 1.91
N PHE A 39 -4.65 0.47 1.01
CA PHE A 39 -5.24 0.77 -0.30
C PHE A 39 -6.75 0.50 -0.28
N ARG A 40 -7.53 1.40 -0.89
CA ARG A 40 -8.94 1.13 -1.21
C ARG A 40 -8.98 0.38 -2.55
N LEU A 41 -9.48 -0.85 -2.54
CA LEU A 41 -9.56 -1.72 -3.74
C LEU A 41 -10.99 -1.87 -4.29
N ALA A 42 -11.98 -1.19 -3.71
CA ALA A 42 -13.39 -1.41 -4.04
C ALA A 42 -13.75 -1.10 -5.51
N ASP A 43 -13.01 -0.21 -6.15
CA ASP A 43 -13.20 0.30 -7.50
C ASP A 43 -11.94 0.13 -8.38
N SER A 44 -10.96 -0.66 -7.93
CA SER A 44 -9.73 -0.92 -8.68
C SER A 44 -9.91 -1.85 -9.88
N LEU A 45 -11.06 -2.54 -9.95
CA LEU A 45 -11.38 -3.47 -11.04
C LEU A 45 -12.30 -2.81 -12.08
N PRO A 46 -12.04 -3.00 -13.39
CA PRO A 46 -12.98 -2.62 -14.43
C PRO A 46 -14.36 -3.24 -14.18
N GLN A 47 -15.41 -2.43 -14.21
CA GLN A 47 -16.76 -2.88 -13.85
C GLN A 47 -17.26 -4.02 -14.75
N SER A 48 -16.83 -4.08 -16.01
CA SER A 48 -17.13 -5.19 -16.93
C SER A 48 -16.57 -6.53 -16.42
N ARG A 49 -15.30 -6.54 -15.97
CA ARG A 49 -14.65 -7.74 -15.42
C ARG A 49 -15.26 -8.16 -14.10
N LEU A 50 -15.54 -7.20 -13.21
CA LEU A 50 -16.16 -7.49 -11.92
C LEU A 50 -17.54 -8.14 -12.08
N ARG A 51 -18.35 -7.68 -13.05
CA ARG A 51 -19.65 -8.29 -13.35
C ARG A 51 -19.48 -9.72 -13.88
N GLN A 52 -18.63 -9.91 -14.88
CA GLN A 52 -18.33 -11.23 -15.45
C GLN A 52 -17.95 -12.24 -14.34
N TRP A 53 -16.99 -11.88 -13.47
CA TRP A 53 -16.55 -12.79 -12.41
C TRP A 53 -17.62 -13.08 -11.36
N ARG A 54 -18.52 -12.13 -11.08
CA ARG A 54 -19.65 -12.35 -10.18
C ARG A 54 -20.64 -13.35 -10.75
N GLU A 55 -20.92 -13.26 -12.06
CA GLU A 55 -21.77 -14.22 -12.78
C GLU A 55 -21.15 -15.62 -12.80
N GLU A 56 -19.86 -15.71 -13.16
CA GLU A 56 -19.11 -16.97 -13.16
C GLU A 56 -19.12 -17.63 -11.76
N ARG A 57 -18.88 -16.85 -10.70
CA ARG A 57 -18.95 -17.34 -9.32
C ARG A 57 -20.35 -17.80 -8.93
N ALA A 58 -21.39 -17.09 -9.35
CA ALA A 58 -22.77 -17.45 -9.05
C ALA A 58 -23.17 -18.77 -9.73
N ILE A 59 -22.72 -19.00 -10.96
CA ILE A 59 -22.89 -20.27 -11.68
C ILE A 59 -22.16 -21.40 -10.94
N TRP A 60 -20.92 -21.17 -10.49
CA TRP A 60 -20.11 -22.18 -9.82
C TRP A 60 -20.67 -22.62 -8.46
N LEU A 61 -21.31 -21.71 -7.71
CA LEU A 61 -21.87 -21.99 -6.38
C LEU A 61 -23.26 -22.64 -6.39
N ARG A 62 -23.84 -22.85 -7.57
CA ARG A 62 -25.15 -23.47 -7.75
C ARG A 62 -25.03 -24.97 -7.92
#